data_AF-A0A0A1T505-F1
#
_entry.id   AF-A0A0A1T505-F1
#
_cell.length_a   1.000
_cell.length_b   1.000
_cell.length_c   1.000
_cell.angle_alpha   90.00
_cell.angle_beta   90.00
_cell.angle_gamma   90.00
#
_symmetry.space_group_name_H-M   'P 1'
#
loop_
_entity.id
_entity.type
_entity.pdbx_description
1 polymer ?
#
loop_
_entity_poly.entity_id
_entity_poly.type
_entity_poly.pdbx_seq_one_letter_code
_entity_poly.pdbx_strand_id
1 'polypeptide(L)'
;MGRLIKNHWARLIAMTAATYQILAAIEGFFWPKIFWDFLTRNLDAAVRPIPILQILNLLFGIFMLALEWPLPFLAGSSLHRSLEFRLVLLPLTILTSVLMYQSTNPAIYYFIGMCVYFWAYSEGEIICAKPWTLPQRIQRGAANRA
;
A
#
# COMPACT_ATOMS: atom_id res chain seq x y z
N MET A 1 17.00 11.21 -22.71
CA MET A 1 15.53 11.15 -22.60
C MET A 1 15.17 10.52 -21.26
N GLY A 2 14.40 11.19 -20.41
CA GLY A 2 14.05 10.69 -19.07
C GLY A 2 13.16 9.45 -19.16
N ARG A 3 13.56 8.35 -18.51
CA ARG A 3 12.74 7.13 -18.40
C ARG A 3 11.85 7.23 -17.15
N LEU A 4 10.59 6.82 -17.28
CA LEU A 4 9.67 6.72 -16.15
C LEU A 4 10.16 5.66 -15.16
N ILE A 5 10.38 6.06 -13.90
CA ILE A 5 10.76 5.16 -12.82
C ILE A 5 9.49 4.71 -12.10
N LYS A 6 8.99 3.53 -12.45
CA LYS A 6 7.66 3.06 -12.01
C LYS A 6 7.64 2.76 -10.52
N ASN A 7 8.73 2.21 -9.99
CA ASN A 7 8.87 1.99 -8.54
C ASN A 7 8.70 3.28 -7.72
N HIS A 8 9.32 4.38 -8.15
CA HIS A 8 9.18 5.67 -7.45
C HIS A 8 7.78 6.24 -7.60
N TRP A 9 7.17 6.07 -8.78
CA TRP A 9 5.81 6.52 -9.01
C TRP A 9 4.80 5.75 -8.17
N ALA A 10 4.89 4.42 -8.13
CA ALA A 10 4.06 3.56 -7.28
C ALA A 10 4.21 3.92 -5.80
N ARG A 11 5.44 4.18 -5.35
CA ARG A 11 5.73 4.60 -3.97
C ARG A 11 5.05 5.92 -3.60
N LEU A 12 5.09 6.92 -4.47
CA LEU A 12 4.42 8.21 -4.23
C LEU A 12 2.90 8.03 -4.14
N ILE A 13 2.31 7.21 -5.00
CA ILE A 13 0.89 6.87 -4.94
C ILE A 13 0.57 6.16 -3.61
N ALA A 14 1.36 5.16 -3.24
CA ALA A 14 1.15 4.39 -2.01
C ALA A 14 1.29 5.25 -0.74
N MET A 15 2.26 6.17 -0.69
CA MET A 15 2.39 7.12 0.43
C MET A 15 1.19 8.07 0.53
N THR A 16 0.67 8.51 -0.62
CA THR A 16 -0.53 9.36 -0.68
C THR A 16 -1.75 8.58 -0.18
N ALA A 17 -1.92 7.34 -0.65
CA ALA A 17 -2.98 6.44 -0.20
C ALA A 17 -2.89 6.15 1.30
N ALA A 18 -1.69 5.89 1.83
CA ALA A 18 -1.46 5.62 3.24
C ALA A 18 -1.79 6.81 4.14
N THR A 19 -1.38 8.02 3.75
CA THR A 19 -1.73 9.24 4.48
C THR A 19 -3.24 9.44 4.52
N TYR A 20 -3.92 9.23 3.39
CA TYR A 20 -5.38 9.34 3.33
C TYR A 20 -6.07 8.23 4.14
N GLN A 21 -5.56 6.99 4.12
CA GLN A 21 -6.09 5.88 4.91
C GLN A 21 -6.04 6.16 6.42
N ILE A 22 -4.95 6.77 6.91
CA ILE A 22 -4.82 7.17 8.31
C ILE A 22 -5.90 8.19 8.68
N LEU A 23 -6.06 9.24 7.88
CA LEU A 23 -7.07 10.27 8.14
C LEU A 23 -8.50 9.70 8.08
N ALA A 24 -8.78 8.85 7.09
CA ALA A 24 -10.06 8.15 6.94
C ALA A 24 -10.35 7.20 8.12
N ALA A 25 -9.33 6.52 8.65
CA ALA A 25 -9.48 5.67 9.83
C ALA A 25 -9.81 6.49 11.07
N ILE A 26 -9.15 7.64 11.26
CA ILE A 26 -9.44 8.57 12.37
C ILE A 26 -10.89 9.06 12.27
N GLU A 27 -11.33 9.50 11.09
CA GLU A 27 -12.73 9.91 10.86
C GLU A 27 -13.73 8.77 11.10
N GLY A 28 -13.36 7.55 10.71
CA GLY A 28 -14.15 6.34 10.93
C GLY A 28 -14.40 5.99 12.40
N PHE A 29 -13.62 6.51 13.36
CA PHE A 29 -13.94 6.38 14.79
C PHE A 29 -15.13 7.26 15.20
N PHE A 30 -15.28 8.43 14.57
CA PHE A 30 -16.38 9.36 14.86
C PHE A 30 -17.65 9.01 14.08
N TRP A 31 -17.50 8.66 12.79
CA TRP A 31 -18.60 8.23 11.91
C TRP A 31 -18.41 6.81 11.36
N PRO A 32 -18.43 5.80 12.23
CA PRO A 32 -18.29 4.40 11.84
C PRO A 32 -19.38 3.98 10.87
N LYS A 33 -18.99 3.74 9.62
CA LYS A 33 -19.89 3.26 8.57
C LYS A 33 -19.19 2.23 7.68
N ILE A 34 -19.84 1.10 7.46
CA ILE A 34 -19.40 0.13 6.45
C ILE A 34 -19.78 0.64 5.08
N PHE A 35 -18.95 0.35 4.09
CA PHE A 35 -19.22 0.80 2.73
C PHE A 35 -20.53 0.22 2.16
N TRP A 36 -20.84 -1.05 2.47
CA TRP A 36 -22.03 -1.78 1.99
C TRP A 36 -23.28 -1.64 2.87
N ASP A 37 -23.35 -0.66 3.75
CA ASP A 37 -24.49 -0.47 4.67
C ASP A 37 -25.81 -0.24 3.90
N PHE A 38 -25.73 0.19 2.64
CA PHE A 38 -26.88 0.30 1.74
C PHE A 38 -27.40 -1.05 1.21
N LEU A 39 -26.58 -2.10 1.23
CA LEU A 39 -26.89 -3.43 0.69
C LEU A 39 -27.13 -4.46 1.80
N THR A 40 -26.37 -4.40 2.90
CA THR A 40 -26.48 -5.33 4.03
C THR A 40 -25.99 -4.72 5.34
N ARG A 41 -26.60 -5.13 6.45
CA ARG A 41 -26.20 -4.77 7.83
C ARG A 41 -25.47 -5.88 8.57
N ASN A 42 -25.24 -7.03 7.92
CA ASN A 42 -24.60 -8.18 8.56
C ASN A 42 -23.13 -7.91 8.96
N LEU A 43 -22.51 -6.91 8.36
CA LEU A 43 -21.11 -6.57 8.59
C LEU A 43 -20.92 -5.50 9.68
N ASP A 44 -22.00 -4.86 10.17
CA ASP A 44 -21.93 -3.69 11.06
C ASP A 44 -21.09 -3.94 12.33
N ALA A 45 -21.09 -5.19 12.81
CA ALA A 45 -20.29 -5.67 13.93
C ALA A 45 -18.78 -5.38 13.79
N ALA A 46 -18.27 -5.25 12.56
CA ALA A 46 -16.87 -4.96 12.27
C ALA A 46 -16.50 -3.49 12.50
N VAL A 47 -17.48 -2.59 12.63
CA VAL A 47 -17.28 -1.14 12.77
C VAL A 47 -17.89 -0.62 14.09
N ARG A 48 -18.98 -1.23 14.58
CA ARG A 48 -19.64 -0.95 15.86
C ARG A 48 -20.20 -2.24 16.48
N PRO A 49 -20.15 -2.43 17.80
CA PRO A 49 -19.66 -1.49 18.82
C PRO A 49 -18.13 -1.48 18.97
N ILE A 50 -17.42 -2.50 18.49
CA ILE A 50 -15.96 -2.59 18.55
C ILE A 50 -15.40 -2.09 17.20
N PRO A 51 -14.53 -1.06 17.19
CA PRO A 51 -14.05 -0.43 15.95
C PRO A 51 -12.89 -1.23 15.31
N ILE A 52 -13.14 -2.50 14.96
CA ILE A 52 -12.12 -3.41 14.43
C ILE A 52 -11.57 -2.90 13.09
N LEU A 53 -12.45 -2.50 12.17
CA LEU A 53 -12.05 -2.03 10.84
C LEU A 53 -11.27 -0.71 10.88
N GLN A 54 -11.58 0.19 11.81
CA GLN A 54 -10.85 1.45 11.99
C GLN A 54 -9.44 1.18 12.51
N ILE A 55 -9.31 0.29 13.50
CA ILE A 55 -8.00 -0.10 14.03
C ILE A 55 -7.16 -0.75 12.93
N LEU A 56 -7.73 -1.69 12.16
CA LEU A 56 -7.01 -2.34 11.06
C LEU A 56 -6.58 -1.34 9.98
N ASN A 57 -7.46 -0.42 9.55
CA ASN A 57 -7.10 0.60 8.57
C ASN A 57 -6.05 1.58 9.10
N LEU A 58 -6.11 1.94 10.38
CA LEU A 58 -5.11 2.79 11.01
C LEU A 58 -3.74 2.10 11.05
N LEU A 59 -3.70 0.84 11.48
CA LEU A 59 -2.47 0.05 11.53
C LEU A 59 -1.88 -0.17 10.13
N PHE A 60 -2.70 -0.55 9.15
CA PHE A 60 -2.22 -0.72 7.78
C PHE A 60 -1.77 0.59 7.14
N GLY A 61 -2.47 1.70 7.38
CA GLY A 61 -2.06 3.02 6.90
C GLY A 61 -0.71 3.45 7.47
N ILE A 62 -0.50 3.32 8.78
CA ILE A 62 0.78 3.62 9.43
C ILE A 62 1.87 2.69 8.90
N PHE A 63 1.59 1.39 8.78
CA PHE A 63 2.55 0.41 8.31
C PHE A 63 2.97 0.67 6.85
N MET A 64 2.02 0.93 5.96
CA MET A 64 2.31 1.28 4.56
C MET A 64 3.09 2.57 4.45
N LEU A 65 2.72 3.59 5.23
CA LEU A 65 3.46 4.85 5.26
C LEU A 65 4.90 4.63 5.74
N ALA A 66 5.11 3.84 6.78
CA ALA A 66 6.45 3.51 7.29
C ALA A 66 7.25 2.62 6.33
N LEU A 67 6.60 1.70 5.62
CA LEU A 67 7.23 0.83 4.63
C LEU A 67 7.68 1.61 3.39
N GLU A 68 6.90 2.59 2.96
CA GLU A 68 7.17 3.36 1.76
C GLU A 68 8.02 4.60 2.01
N TRP A 69 7.82 5.23 3.16
CA TRP A 69 8.69 6.30 3.61
C TRP A 69 10.04 5.70 4.01
N PRO A 70 11.16 6.18 3.47
CA PRO A 70 12.47 5.68 3.84
C PRO A 70 12.90 6.22 5.21
N LEU A 71 12.23 5.78 6.27
CA LEU A 71 12.64 6.08 7.64
C LEU A 71 14.07 5.56 7.85
N PRO A 72 14.96 6.32 8.51
CA PRO A 72 16.36 5.92 8.70
C PRO A 72 16.51 4.52 9.32
N PHE A 73 15.57 4.12 10.18
CA PHE A 73 15.56 2.83 10.86
C PHE A 73 15.04 1.66 10.00
N LEU A 74 14.26 1.95 8.94
CA LEU A 74 13.65 0.94 8.07
C LEU A 74 14.31 0.84 6.69
N ALA A 75 15.02 1.91 6.30
CA ALA A 75 15.73 2.01 5.04
C ALA A 75 16.77 0.89 4.91
N GLY A 76 16.71 0.15 3.80
CA GLY A 76 17.62 -0.96 3.54
C GLY A 76 17.29 -2.28 4.24
N SER A 77 16.21 -2.38 5.02
CA SER A 77 15.72 -3.69 5.49
C SER A 77 15.32 -4.59 4.31
N SER A 78 15.29 -5.91 4.53
CA SER A 78 14.85 -6.89 3.51
C SER A 78 13.39 -6.66 3.11
N LEU A 79 12.53 -6.32 4.08
CA LEU A 79 11.13 -5.95 3.85
C LEU A 79 11.00 -4.66 3.03
N HIS A 80 11.77 -3.61 3.35
CA HIS A 80 11.73 -2.37 2.58
C HIS A 80 12.18 -2.56 1.13
N ARG A 81 13.11 -3.49 0.86
CA ARG A 81 13.60 -3.80 -0.50
C ARG A 81 12.72 -4.77 -1.29
N SER A 82 11.87 -5.54 -0.63
CA SER A 82 11.05 -6.55 -1.28
C SER A 82 9.84 -5.94 -1.98
N LEU A 83 9.83 -6.02 -3.31
CA LEU A 83 8.68 -5.62 -4.13
C LEU A 83 7.58 -6.69 -4.04
N GLU A 84 7.95 -7.97 -3.99
CA GLU A 84 7.03 -9.10 -3.80
C GLU A 84 6.21 -8.94 -2.51
N PHE A 85 6.85 -8.56 -1.42
CA PHE A 85 6.17 -8.30 -0.15
C PHE A 85 5.06 -7.25 -0.29
N ARG A 86 5.32 -6.17 -1.05
CA ARG A 86 4.31 -5.12 -1.32
C ARG A 86 3.15 -5.67 -2.12
N LEU A 87 3.41 -6.47 -3.15
CA LEU A 87 2.36 -7.06 -3.99
C LEU A 87 1.46 -8.04 -3.22
N VAL A 88 1.96 -8.66 -2.15
CA VAL A 88 1.15 -9.51 -1.26
C VAL A 88 0.37 -8.68 -0.23
N LEU A 89 0.99 -7.63 0.31
CA LEU A 89 0.40 -6.80 1.35
C LEU A 89 -0.67 -5.82 0.83
N LEU A 90 -0.49 -5.29 -0.37
CA LEU A 90 -1.39 -4.31 -0.99
C LEU A 90 -2.83 -4.85 -1.12
N PRO A 91 -3.09 -6.07 -1.62
CA PRO A 91 -4.43 -6.65 -1.65
C PRO A 91 -5.13 -6.67 -0.28
N LEU A 92 -4.42 -7.00 0.80
CA LEU A 92 -4.98 -7.01 2.15
C LEU A 92 -5.36 -5.59 2.60
N THR A 93 -4.48 -4.62 2.32
CA THR A 93 -4.68 -3.21 2.67
C THR A 93 -5.83 -2.59 1.87
N ILE A 94 -5.93 -2.95 0.59
CA ILE A 94 -7.05 -2.57 -0.28
C ILE A 94 -8.34 -3.14 0.28
N LEU A 95 -8.39 -4.44 0.59
CA LEU A 95 -9.58 -5.08 1.12
C LEU A 95 -10.11 -4.38 2.38
N THR A 96 -9.25 -4.13 3.38
CA THR A 96 -9.69 -3.41 4.59
C THR A 96 -10.15 -1.99 4.29
N SER A 97 -9.54 -1.34 3.31
CA SER A 97 -9.91 0.01 2.90
C SER A 97 -11.26 0.04 2.19
N VAL A 98 -11.61 -0.96 1.37
CA VAL A 98 -12.94 -0.99 0.73
C VAL A 98 -14.04 -1.28 1.77
N LEU A 99 -13.77 -2.11 2.79
CA LEU A 99 -14.73 -2.45 3.87
C LEU A 99 -15.28 -1.26 4.65
N MET A 100 -14.50 -0.20 4.84
CA MET A 100 -14.92 0.99 5.57
C MET A 100 -15.23 2.15 4.61
N TYR A 101 -16.37 2.80 4.82
CA TYR A 101 -16.90 3.80 3.90
C TYR A 101 -15.93 4.97 3.68
N GLN A 102 -15.33 5.48 4.76
CA GLN A 102 -14.37 6.59 4.73
C GLN A 102 -13.09 6.26 3.95
N SER A 103 -12.69 4.99 3.89
CA SER A 103 -11.44 4.54 3.26
C SER A 103 -11.61 4.05 1.81
N THR A 104 -12.71 4.39 1.15
CA THR A 104 -12.91 4.03 -0.27
C THR A 104 -11.90 4.69 -1.20
N ASN A 105 -11.63 5.99 -1.01
CA ASN A 105 -10.63 6.74 -1.79
C ASN A 105 -9.21 6.15 -1.71
N PRO A 106 -8.66 5.84 -0.52
CA PRO A 106 -7.34 5.23 -0.42
C PRO A 106 -7.33 3.83 -1.02
N ALA A 107 -8.42 3.07 -0.97
CA ALA A 107 -8.51 1.78 -1.65
C ALA A 107 -8.26 1.90 -3.17
N ILE A 108 -8.87 2.91 -3.81
CA ILE A 108 -8.67 3.20 -5.23
C ILE A 108 -7.21 3.56 -5.51
N TYR A 109 -6.61 4.42 -4.69
CA TYR A 109 -5.22 4.82 -4.86
C TYR A 109 -4.24 3.65 -4.66
N TYR A 110 -4.46 2.81 -3.64
CA TYR A 110 -3.68 1.60 -3.46
C TYR A 110 -3.82 0.61 -4.61
N PHE A 111 -5.01 0.47 -5.18
CA PHE A 111 -5.23 -0.38 -6.35
C PHE A 111 -4.42 0.11 -7.56
N ILE A 112 -4.44 1.42 -7.83
CA ILE A 112 -3.60 2.03 -8.87
C ILE A 112 -2.11 1.80 -8.57
N GLY A 113 -1.68 2.07 -7.34
CA GLY A 113 -0.30 1.85 -6.90
C GLY A 113 0.15 0.39 -7.05
N MET A 114 -0.71 -0.56 -6.75
CA MET A 114 -0.49 -2.00 -6.93
C MET A 114 -0.30 -2.36 -8.41
N CYS A 115 -1.13 -1.83 -9.30
CA CYS A 115 -0.97 -2.02 -10.75
C CYS A 115 0.38 -1.48 -11.25
N VAL A 116 0.79 -0.29 -10.77
CA VAL A 116 2.10 0.28 -11.12
C VAL A 116 3.26 -0.54 -10.54
N TYR A 117 3.15 -1.01 -9.30
CA TYR A 117 4.14 -1.91 -8.71
C TYR A 117 4.26 -3.22 -9.48
N PHE A 118 3.13 -3.80 -9.90
CA PHE A 118 3.12 -5.02 -10.70
C PHE A 118 3.76 -4.80 -12.08
N TRP A 119 3.55 -3.64 -12.69
CA TRP A 119 4.25 -3.26 -13.92
C TRP A 119 5.75 -3.09 -13.70
N ALA A 120 6.17 -2.49 -12.59
CA ALA A 120 7.59 -2.38 -12.25
C ALA A 120 8.24 -3.76 -12.02
N TYR A 121 7.51 -4.67 -11.37
CA TYR A 121 7.92 -6.06 -11.16
C TYR A 121 8.13 -6.81 -12.47
N SER A 122 7.19 -6.72 -13.41
CA SER A 122 7.26 -7.42 -14.70
C SER A 122 8.42 -6.94 -15.59
N GLU A 123 8.86 -5.69 -15.40
CA GLU A 123 10.05 -5.13 -16.04
C GLU A 123 11.37 -5.37 -15.27
N GLY A 124 11.29 -6.00 -14.09
CA GLY A 124 12.45 -6.34 -13.26
C GLY A 124 13.10 -5.13 -12.57
N GLU A 125 12.34 -4.08 -12.26
CA GLU A 125 12.85 -2.92 -11.50
C GLU A 125 13.04 -3.28 -10.02
N ILE A 126 14.24 -3.03 -9.48
CA ILE A 126 14.57 -3.32 -8.08
C ILE A 126 14.42 -2.07 -7.21
N ILE A 127 14.00 -2.23 -5.95
CA ILE A 127 14.05 -1.17 -4.95
C ILE A 127 15.46 -1.14 -4.35
N CYS A 128 16.20 -0.09 -4.66
CA CYS A 128 17.57 0.08 -4.17
C CYS A 128 17.62 0.25 -2.64
N ALA A 129 18.74 -0.16 -2.04
CA ALA A 129 18.98 0.00 -0.60
C ALA A 129 19.01 1.47 -0.18
N LYS A 130 19.59 2.33 -1.03
CA LYS A 130 19.53 3.78 -0.85
C LYS A 130 18.20 4.29 -1.42
N PRO A 131 17.36 4.92 -0.58
CA PRO A 131 16.08 5.47 -1.01
C PRO A 131 16.21 6.43 -2.19
N TRP A 132 15.21 6.42 -3.08
CA TRP A 132 15.09 7.35 -4.21
C TRP A 132 16.25 7.35 -5.22
N THR A 133 17.12 6.36 -5.15
CA THR A 133 18.15 6.16 -6.18
C THR A 133 17.57 5.51 -7.43
N LEU A 134 18.20 5.73 -8.58
CA LEU A 134 17.81 5.12 -9.84
C LEU A 134 17.78 3.59 -9.69
N PRO A 135 16.63 2.93 -9.92
CA PRO A 135 16.53 1.49 -9.76
C PRO A 135 17.34 0.76 -10.82
N GLN A 136 18.09 -0.23 -10.36
CA GLN A 136 18.80 -1.15 -11.23
C GLN A 136 17.82 -2.23 -11.71
N ARG A 137 18.01 -2.71 -12.94
CA ARG A 137 17.27 -3.87 -13.46
C ARG A 137 18.15 -5.10 -13.36
N ILE A 138 17.58 -6.22 -12.94
CA ILE A 138 18.26 -7.51 -13.04
C ILE A 138 18.49 -7.77 -14.54
N GLN A 139 19.75 -7.87 -14.96
CA GLN A 139 20.06 -8.29 -16.32
C GLN A 139 19.54 -9.73 -16.50
N ARG A 140 18.54 -9.91 -17.36
CA ARG A 140 17.95 -11.21 -17.72
C ARG A 140 18.97 -12.28 -18.18
N GLY A 141 20.23 -11.89 -18.46
CA GLY A 141 21.31 -12.81 -18.87
C GLY A 141 22.07 -13.50 -17.74
N ALA A 142 21.96 -13.05 -16.48
CA ALA A 142 22.71 -13.67 -15.37
C ALA A 142 22.01 -14.92 -14.78
N ALA A 143 20.70 -15.07 -14.99
CA ALA A 143 19.92 -16.22 -14.51
C ALA A 143 20.16 -17.51 -15.32
N ASN A 144 20.77 -17.43 -16.52
CA ASN A 144 21.09 -18.58 -17.35
C ASN A 144 22.52 -19.13 -17.11
N ARG A 145 23.20 -18.74 -16.03
CA ARG A 145 24.58 -19.15 -15.72
C ARG A 145 24.79 -19.73 -14.32
N ALA A 146 23.72 -20.08 -13.61
CA ALA A 146 23.74 -20.84 -12.37
C ALA A 146 22.96 -22.14 -12.57
#